data_AF-A0A9X0RAS4-F1
#
_entry.id   AF-A0A9X0RAS4-F1
#
_cell.length_a   1.000
_cell.length_b   1.000
_cell.length_c   1.000
_cell.angle_alpha   90.00
_cell.angle_beta   90.00
_cell.angle_gamma   90.00
#
_symmetry.space_group_name_H-M   'P 1'
#
loop_
_entity.id
_entity.type
_entity.pdbx_description
1 polymer ?
#
loop_
_entity_poly.entity_id
_entity_poly.type
_entity_poly.pdbx_seq_one_letter_code
_entity_poly.pdbx_strand_id
1 'polypeptide(L)'
;MNINKTPVLKEKLSAYKSISDVSKSLYHATTKSNALKILKEGFKRDHCGLIHGEMECRPEEKTLYFSKHQESSNLHTNLFDSEEVVIIEIDSSYLKLDQLYPDDSFYVGIVQEELFADVEDVIKEFDIPIEEAEYLIEQTFELSNKNAIDYKPFALWYLSKEGEISIAHDVPKEAILGIVKHPKSPSPKNVQFLGI
;
A
#
# COMPACT_ATOMS: atom_id res chain seq x y z
N MET A 1 -14.02 -13.62 0.36
CA MET A 1 -14.78 -13.49 1.61
C MET A 1 -16.19 -13.01 1.27
N ASN A 2 -17.24 -13.63 1.81
CA ASN A 2 -18.61 -13.22 1.51
C ASN A 2 -19.04 -12.06 2.42
N ILE A 3 -19.00 -10.82 1.92
CA ILE A 3 -19.41 -9.59 2.63
C ILE A 3 -20.81 -9.66 3.24
N ASN A 4 -21.72 -10.49 2.70
CA ASN A 4 -23.06 -10.64 3.24
C ASN A 4 -23.10 -11.43 4.54
N LYS A 5 -22.02 -12.15 4.89
CA LYS A 5 -21.85 -12.80 6.19
C LYS A 5 -21.34 -11.84 7.27
N THR A 6 -20.95 -10.62 6.89
CA THR A 6 -20.42 -9.59 7.80
C THR A 6 -21.16 -8.25 7.65
N PRO A 7 -22.48 -8.19 7.87
CA PRO A 7 -23.27 -6.97 7.63
C PRO A 7 -22.87 -5.80 8.52
N VAL A 8 -22.52 -6.01 9.80
CA VAL A 8 -22.12 -4.93 10.70
C VAL A 8 -20.74 -4.42 10.31
N LEU A 9 -19.77 -5.30 10.06
CA LEU A 9 -18.44 -4.91 9.58
C LEU A 9 -18.53 -4.14 8.26
N LYS A 10 -19.40 -4.58 7.33
CA LYS A 10 -19.67 -3.86 6.08
C LYS A 10 -20.13 -2.42 6.33
N GLU A 11 -21.03 -2.21 7.28
CA GLU A 11 -21.50 -0.88 7.65
C GLU A 11 -20.36 -0.03 8.21
N LYS A 12 -19.57 -0.58 9.16
CA LYS A 12 -18.42 0.12 9.76
C LYS A 12 -17.41 0.57 8.69
N LEU A 13 -17.11 -0.30 7.73
CA LEU A 13 -16.15 -0.02 6.66
C LEU A 13 -16.71 0.90 5.56
N SER A 14 -18.03 1.11 5.49
CA SER A 14 -18.63 2.02 4.50
C SER A 14 -18.22 3.48 4.66
N ALA A 15 -17.60 3.83 5.80
CA ALA A 15 -16.96 5.11 6.03
C ALA A 15 -15.76 5.36 5.08
N TYR A 16 -15.10 4.30 4.62
CA TYR A 16 -13.93 4.37 3.73
C TYR A 16 -14.36 4.45 2.26
N LYS A 17 -14.47 5.67 1.73
CA LYS A 17 -15.06 5.93 0.40
C LYS A 17 -14.03 6.21 -0.69
N SER A 18 -12.89 6.76 -0.34
CA SER A 18 -11.79 7.03 -1.28
C SER A 18 -10.43 6.86 -0.61
N ILE A 19 -9.40 6.65 -1.42
CA ILE A 19 -8.01 6.58 -0.94
C ILE A 19 -7.59 7.93 -0.35
N SER A 20 -8.00 9.03 -0.98
CA SER A 20 -7.67 10.39 -0.53
C SER A 20 -8.33 10.81 0.78
N ASP A 21 -9.46 10.19 1.16
CA ASP A 21 -10.06 10.40 2.48
C ASP A 21 -9.21 9.76 3.59
N VAL A 22 -8.46 8.71 3.26
CA VAL A 22 -7.58 7.99 4.19
C VAL A 22 -6.22 8.65 4.30
N SER A 23 -5.58 8.93 3.16
CA SER A 23 -4.30 9.62 3.11
C SER A 23 -4.23 10.50 1.88
N LYS A 24 -3.98 11.80 2.06
CA LYS A 24 -3.90 12.77 0.95
C LYS A 24 -2.71 12.50 0.03
N SER A 25 -1.59 12.06 0.61
CA SER A 25 -0.38 11.73 -0.12
C SER A 25 0.00 10.27 0.09
N LEU A 26 0.65 9.67 -0.91
CA LEU A 26 1.32 8.37 -0.78
C LEU A 26 2.72 8.43 -1.40
N TYR A 27 3.54 7.44 -1.08
CA TYR A 27 4.96 7.43 -1.37
C TYR A 27 5.38 6.19 -2.15
N HIS A 28 6.32 6.35 -3.07
CA HIS A 28 6.93 5.27 -3.82
C HIS A 28 8.45 5.44 -3.85
N ALA A 29 9.20 4.42 -3.45
CA ALA A 29 10.65 4.43 -3.57
C ALA A 29 11.07 3.90 -4.93
N THR A 30 12.05 4.55 -5.55
CA THR A 30 12.61 4.15 -6.84
C THR A 30 14.04 4.68 -6.96
N THR A 31 14.78 4.21 -7.96
CA THR A 31 16.05 4.84 -8.32
C THR A 31 15.84 6.25 -8.89
N LYS A 32 16.84 7.12 -8.71
CA LYS A 32 16.82 8.52 -9.19
C LYS A 32 16.59 8.64 -10.70
N SER A 33 17.22 7.79 -11.50
CA SER A 33 17.07 7.75 -12.95
C SER A 33 15.63 7.43 -13.37
N ASN A 34 14.98 6.50 -12.68
CA ASN A 34 13.56 6.21 -12.88
C ASN A 34 12.67 7.34 -12.37
N ALA A 35 13.02 7.99 -11.26
CA ALA A 35 12.26 9.13 -10.77
C ALA A 35 12.21 10.28 -11.78
N LEU A 36 13.32 10.56 -12.48
CA LEU A 36 13.34 11.56 -13.55
C LEU A 36 12.40 11.22 -14.72
N LYS A 37 12.26 9.94 -15.06
CA LYS A 37 11.30 9.48 -16.07
C LYS A 37 9.86 9.63 -15.56
N ILE A 38 9.60 9.18 -14.34
CA ILE A 38 8.29 9.25 -13.70
C ILE A 38 7.81 10.71 -13.60
N LEU A 39 8.67 11.64 -13.20
CA LEU A 39 8.36 13.07 -13.16
C LEU A 39 7.94 13.64 -14.53
N LYS A 40 8.47 13.09 -15.62
CA LYS A 40 8.16 13.55 -16.98
C LYS A 40 6.90 12.90 -17.56
N GLU A 41 6.68 11.62 -17.26
CA GLU A 41 5.75 10.75 -17.99
C GLU A 41 4.61 10.19 -17.12
N GLY A 42 4.70 10.33 -15.80
CA GLY A 42 3.84 9.65 -14.83
C GLY A 42 4.35 8.24 -14.50
N PHE A 43 3.66 7.56 -13.60
CA PHE A 43 3.89 6.13 -13.36
C PHE A 43 3.21 5.30 -14.43
N LYS A 44 3.99 4.41 -15.04
CA LYS A 44 3.50 3.40 -15.96
C LYS A 44 3.51 2.05 -15.29
N ARG A 45 2.34 1.42 -15.23
CA ARG A 45 2.15 0.12 -14.58
C ARG A 45 3.06 -0.97 -15.15
N ASP A 46 3.39 -0.86 -16.44
CA ASP A 46 4.32 -1.75 -17.14
C ASP A 46 5.79 -1.55 -16.78
N HIS A 47 6.15 -0.45 -16.12
CA HIS A 47 7.54 -0.05 -15.87
C HIS A 47 7.89 0.06 -14.39
N CYS A 48 6.93 0.37 -13.53
CA CYS A 48 7.17 0.67 -12.11
C CYS A 48 6.86 -0.50 -11.14
N GLY A 49 6.45 -1.66 -11.65
CA GLY A 49 5.93 -2.79 -10.85
C GLY A 49 6.91 -3.92 -10.50
N LEU A 50 8.22 -3.67 -10.38
CA LEU A 50 9.23 -4.71 -10.07
C LEU A 50 9.80 -4.63 -8.63
N ILE A 51 9.30 -3.73 -7.78
CA ILE A 51 9.93 -3.39 -6.48
C ILE A 51 9.20 -4.08 -5.32
N HIS A 52 8.90 -5.37 -5.45
CA HIS A 52 8.55 -6.17 -4.28
C HIS A 52 9.35 -7.47 -4.35
N GLY A 53 9.80 -7.95 -3.19
CA GLY A 53 10.41 -9.27 -3.06
C GLY A 53 9.45 -10.39 -3.47
N GLU A 54 9.78 -11.63 -3.13
CA GLU A 54 8.85 -12.72 -3.39
C GLU A 54 7.58 -12.55 -2.54
N MET A 55 6.45 -12.25 -3.19
CA MET A 55 5.14 -12.20 -2.55
C MET A 55 4.47 -13.57 -2.58
N GLU A 56 3.83 -13.96 -1.47
CA GLU A 56 3.01 -15.17 -1.37
C GLU A 56 1.71 -15.04 -2.17
N CYS A 57 1.13 -13.83 -2.17
CA CYS A 57 -0.09 -13.49 -2.90
C CYS A 57 0.21 -12.35 -3.88
N ARG A 58 0.22 -12.65 -5.19
CA ARG A 58 0.54 -11.67 -6.23
C ARG A 58 -0.72 -11.17 -6.92
N PRO A 59 -0.84 -9.87 -7.21
CA PRO A 59 -1.88 -9.35 -8.09
C PRO A 59 -1.93 -10.11 -9.43
N GLU A 60 -3.13 -10.39 -9.94
CA GLU A 60 -3.33 -11.08 -11.23
C GLU A 60 -2.91 -10.20 -12.42
N GLU A 61 -2.79 -8.90 -12.19
CA GLU A 61 -2.31 -7.91 -13.14
C GLU A 61 -1.11 -7.15 -12.57
N LYS A 62 -0.33 -6.49 -13.44
CA LYS A 62 0.73 -5.58 -12.96
C LYS A 62 0.11 -4.46 -12.14
N THR A 63 0.78 -4.05 -11.07
CA THR A 63 0.34 -2.97 -10.18
C THR A 63 1.50 -2.00 -9.87
N LEU A 64 1.13 -0.79 -9.47
CA LEU A 64 2.01 0.18 -8.85
C LEU A 64 1.86 0.11 -7.34
N TYR A 65 2.94 0.18 -6.60
CA TYR A 65 2.90 0.06 -5.15
C TYR A 65 3.18 1.40 -4.49
N PHE A 66 2.38 1.74 -3.48
CA PHE A 66 2.47 2.99 -2.75
C PHE A 66 2.29 2.75 -1.26
N SER A 67 3.05 3.47 -0.45
CA SER A 67 2.95 3.44 1.01
C SER A 67 2.36 4.73 1.56
N LYS A 68 1.65 4.64 2.68
CA LYS A 68 1.23 5.81 3.46
C LYS A 68 2.42 6.57 4.06
N HIS A 69 3.54 5.88 4.30
CA HIS A 69 4.69 6.44 5.00
C HIS A 69 5.94 6.39 4.13
N GLN A 70 6.62 7.53 4.01
CA GLN A 70 7.92 7.65 3.33
C GLN A 70 9.03 6.79 3.98
N GLU A 71 8.81 6.26 5.18
CA GLU A 71 9.78 5.43 5.92
C GLU A 71 9.39 3.95 5.97
N SER A 72 8.36 3.54 5.24
CA SER A 72 7.94 2.14 5.24
C SER A 72 9.11 1.24 4.85
N SER A 73 9.35 0.22 5.66
CA SER A 73 10.32 -0.84 5.37
C SER A 73 10.05 -1.54 4.05
N ASN A 74 8.79 -1.56 3.62
CA ASN A 74 8.35 -2.26 2.41
C ASN A 74 8.51 -1.38 1.15
N LEU A 75 8.96 -0.14 1.29
CA LEU A 75 9.53 0.60 0.15
C LEU A 75 10.88 0.00 -0.29
N HIS A 76 11.38 -1.03 0.43
CA HIS A 76 12.45 -1.96 0.02
C HIS A 76 13.66 -1.28 -0.62
N THR A 77 14.12 -0.16 -0.04
CA THR A 77 15.23 0.61 -0.62
C THR A 77 16.54 -0.16 -0.73
N ASN A 78 16.68 -1.23 0.05
CA ASN A 78 17.83 -2.13 0.02
C ASN A 78 17.86 -3.05 -1.22
N LEU A 79 16.81 -3.09 -2.05
CA LEU A 79 16.81 -3.81 -3.32
C LEU A 79 17.54 -3.06 -4.44
N PHE A 80 17.91 -1.80 -4.20
CA PHE A 80 18.57 -0.95 -5.18
C PHE A 80 20.07 -0.86 -4.88
N ASP A 81 20.81 -1.90 -5.22
CA ASP A 81 22.24 -2.04 -4.86
C ASP A 81 23.18 -1.10 -5.64
N SER A 82 22.71 -0.42 -6.69
CA SER A 82 23.59 0.21 -7.70
C SER A 82 23.33 1.69 -7.98
N GLU A 83 22.30 2.30 -7.39
CA GLU A 83 21.91 3.68 -7.69
C GLU A 83 21.35 4.41 -6.44
N GLU A 84 21.47 5.75 -6.43
CA GLU A 84 20.77 6.60 -5.45
C GLU A 84 19.24 6.33 -5.49
N VAL A 85 18.71 5.92 -4.34
CA VAL A 85 17.26 5.72 -4.13
C VAL A 85 16.63 7.01 -3.66
N VAL A 86 15.51 7.35 -4.26
CA VAL A 86 14.70 8.51 -3.91
C VAL A 86 13.26 8.09 -3.67
N ILE A 87 12.51 8.92 -2.96
CA ILE A 87 11.07 8.71 -2.75
C ILE A 87 10.31 9.74 -3.57
N ILE A 88 9.30 9.28 -4.30
CA ILE A 88 8.34 10.13 -4.99
C ILE A 88 7.09 10.21 -4.13
N GLU A 89 6.64 11.42 -3.85
CA GLU A 89 5.35 11.69 -3.24
C GLU A 89 4.30 11.95 -4.32
N ILE A 90 3.12 11.36 -4.17
CA ILE A 90 1.98 11.52 -5.08
C ILE A 90 0.71 11.96 -4.36
N ASP A 91 -0.11 12.73 -5.07
CA ASP A 91 -1.49 13.06 -4.70
C ASP A 91 -2.38 11.84 -4.94
N SER A 92 -2.89 11.29 -3.82
CA SER A 92 -3.74 10.11 -3.80
C SER A 92 -5.10 10.30 -4.50
N SER A 93 -5.55 11.54 -4.73
CA SER A 93 -6.84 11.82 -5.38
C SER A 93 -6.90 11.34 -6.83
N TYR A 94 -5.74 11.08 -7.44
CA TYR A 94 -5.61 10.48 -8.77
C TYR A 94 -5.74 8.95 -8.76
N LEU A 95 -5.77 8.31 -7.59
CA LEU A 95 -5.88 6.87 -7.45
C LEU A 95 -7.33 6.42 -7.41
N LYS A 96 -7.62 5.34 -8.13
CA LYS A 96 -8.98 4.84 -8.27
C LYS A 96 -9.21 3.61 -7.38
N LEU A 97 -10.18 3.72 -6.49
CA LEU A 97 -10.53 2.65 -5.56
C LEU A 97 -10.96 1.36 -6.26
N ASP A 98 -11.67 1.46 -7.39
CA ASP A 98 -12.09 0.30 -8.17
C ASP A 98 -10.91 -0.46 -8.80
N GLN A 99 -9.72 0.15 -8.85
CA GLN A 99 -8.47 -0.45 -9.34
C GLN A 99 -7.45 -0.68 -8.22
N LEU A 100 -7.86 -0.55 -6.95
CA LEU A 100 -7.06 -0.97 -5.81
C LEU A 100 -7.00 -2.50 -5.72
N TYR A 101 -5.81 -3.02 -5.52
CA TYR A 101 -5.53 -4.42 -5.24
C TYR A 101 -4.91 -4.56 -3.84
N PRO A 102 -5.51 -5.36 -2.95
CA PRO A 102 -4.87 -5.77 -1.71
C PRO A 102 -3.65 -6.64 -2.03
N ASP A 103 -2.47 -6.27 -1.55
CA ASP A 103 -1.23 -7.04 -1.69
C ASP A 103 -1.05 -8.03 -0.52
N ASP A 104 0.04 -8.79 -0.50
CA ASP A 104 0.36 -9.73 0.58
C ASP A 104 0.45 -9.06 1.96
N SER A 105 0.93 -7.82 2.04
CA SER A 105 1.03 -7.04 3.28
C SER A 105 -0.33 -6.77 3.92
N PHE A 106 -1.38 -6.58 3.11
CA PHE A 106 -2.75 -6.57 3.58
C PHE A 106 -3.16 -7.90 4.24
N TYR A 107 -2.75 -9.05 3.69
CA TYR A 107 -3.06 -10.35 4.30
C TYR A 107 -2.20 -10.61 5.54
N VAL A 108 -0.90 -10.33 5.47
CA VAL A 108 0.05 -10.49 6.59
C VAL A 108 -0.40 -9.69 7.79
N GLY A 109 -0.79 -8.42 7.60
CA GLY A 109 -1.27 -7.57 8.69
C GLY A 109 -2.46 -8.16 9.45
N ILE A 110 -3.32 -8.92 8.77
CA ILE A 110 -4.51 -9.54 9.38
C ILE A 110 -4.23 -10.96 9.89
N VAL A 111 -3.38 -11.73 9.21
CA VAL A 111 -3.15 -13.17 9.46
C VAL A 111 -2.03 -13.43 10.46
N GLN A 112 -0.98 -12.60 10.51
CA GLN A 112 0.24 -12.89 11.28
C GLN A 112 0.28 -12.23 12.66
N GLU A 113 -0.87 -12.08 13.33
CA GLU A 113 -0.97 -11.51 14.68
C GLU A 113 -0.45 -10.06 14.83
N GLU A 114 -0.08 -9.38 13.73
CA GLU A 114 0.46 -8.01 13.80
C GLU A 114 -0.62 -6.97 14.12
N LEU A 115 -1.83 -7.10 13.55
CA LEU A 115 -2.96 -6.22 13.87
C LEU A 115 -4.01 -6.88 14.76
N PHE A 116 -4.20 -8.20 14.66
CA PHE A 116 -5.19 -8.94 15.45
C PHE A 116 -4.57 -10.26 15.94
N ALA A 117 -4.37 -10.39 17.25
CA ALA A 117 -3.87 -11.63 17.84
C ALA A 117 -5.00 -12.66 18.01
N ASP A 118 -6.23 -12.19 18.26
CA ASP A 118 -7.40 -13.04 18.48
C ASP A 118 -8.72 -12.36 18.07
N VAL A 119 -9.83 -13.09 18.29
CA VAL A 119 -11.19 -12.63 18.02
C VAL A 119 -11.54 -11.37 18.85
N GLU A 120 -11.01 -11.23 20.07
CA GLU A 120 -11.31 -10.09 20.95
C GLU A 120 -10.71 -8.80 20.38
N ASP A 121 -9.51 -8.86 19.81
CA ASP A 121 -8.89 -7.71 19.13
C ASP A 121 -9.73 -7.23 17.94
N VAL A 122 -10.27 -8.16 17.15
CA VAL A 122 -11.15 -7.84 16.01
C VAL A 122 -12.45 -7.19 16.48
N ILE A 123 -13.09 -7.76 17.51
CA ILE A 123 -14.30 -7.19 18.10
C ILE A 123 -14.02 -5.78 18.61
N LYS A 124 -12.90 -5.57 19.29
CA LYS A 124 -12.52 -4.28 19.87
C LYS A 124 -12.23 -3.22 18.81
N GLU A 125 -11.56 -3.58 17.72
CA GLU A 125 -11.21 -2.65 16.65
C GLU A 125 -12.44 -2.22 15.84
N PHE A 126 -13.30 -3.16 15.47
CA PHE A 126 -14.43 -2.87 14.58
C PHE A 126 -15.76 -2.65 15.31
N ASP A 127 -15.85 -3.02 16.59
CA ASP A 127 -17.09 -3.01 17.38
C ASP A 127 -18.20 -3.81 16.66
N ILE A 128 -17.94 -5.10 16.46
CA ILE A 128 -18.78 -6.05 15.70
C ILE A 128 -19.14 -7.29 16.53
N PRO A 129 -20.18 -8.05 16.16
CA PRO A 129 -20.52 -9.31 16.81
C PRO A 129 -19.40 -10.36 16.71
N ILE A 130 -19.33 -11.26 17.70
CA ILE A 130 -18.32 -12.33 17.76
C ILE A 130 -18.36 -13.22 16.52
N GLU A 131 -19.55 -13.50 15.97
CA GLU A 131 -19.71 -14.35 14.80
C GLU A 131 -19.10 -13.72 13.53
N GLU A 132 -19.17 -12.38 13.41
CA GLU A 132 -18.53 -11.66 12.29
C GLU A 132 -17.01 -11.60 12.48
N ALA A 133 -16.54 -11.48 13.72
CA ALA A 133 -15.12 -11.47 14.05
C ALA A 133 -14.45 -12.84 13.84
N GLU A 134 -15.08 -13.92 14.29
CA GLU A 134 -14.66 -15.30 14.02
C GLU A 134 -14.62 -15.57 12.52
N TYR A 135 -15.68 -15.17 11.80
CA TYR A 135 -15.70 -15.32 10.34
C TYR A 135 -14.57 -14.54 9.65
N LEU A 136 -14.25 -13.32 10.10
CA LEU A 136 -13.13 -12.56 9.55
C LEU A 136 -11.81 -13.32 9.73
N ILE A 137 -11.54 -13.83 10.93
CA ILE A 137 -10.32 -14.62 11.23
C ILE A 137 -10.27 -15.91 10.42
N GLU A 138 -11.36 -16.67 10.33
CA GLU A 138 -11.39 -17.89 9.51
C GLU A 138 -11.06 -17.59 8.04
N GLN A 139 -11.62 -16.50 7.52
CA GLN A 139 -11.40 -16.12 6.14
C GLN A 139 -9.98 -15.66 5.88
N THR A 140 -9.25 -15.15 6.88
CA THR A 140 -7.88 -14.68 6.67
C THR A 140 -6.92 -15.83 6.39
N PHE A 141 -7.18 -17.02 6.95
CA PHE A 141 -6.46 -18.25 6.62
C PHE A 141 -6.87 -18.88 5.28
N GLU A 142 -8.04 -18.55 4.74
CA GLU A 142 -8.57 -19.07 3.46
C GLU A 142 -8.47 -18.06 2.30
N LEU A 143 -7.90 -16.89 2.55
CA LEU A 143 -7.90 -15.78 1.60
C LEU A 143 -7.08 -16.13 0.34
N SER A 144 -7.68 -15.84 -0.81
CA SER A 144 -7.06 -15.94 -2.14
C SER A 144 -7.32 -14.65 -2.92
N ASN A 145 -6.53 -14.39 -3.97
CA ASN A 145 -6.69 -13.22 -4.85
C ASN A 145 -8.15 -12.94 -5.27
N LYS A 146 -8.93 -13.99 -5.57
CA LYS A 146 -10.34 -13.85 -5.97
C LYS A 146 -11.26 -13.31 -4.89
N ASN A 147 -10.91 -13.50 -3.63
CA ASN A 147 -11.76 -13.24 -2.47
C ASN A 147 -11.49 -11.89 -1.79
N ALA A 148 -10.38 -11.23 -2.13
CA ALA A 148 -9.94 -9.97 -1.52
C ALA A 148 -10.40 -8.71 -2.28
N ILE A 149 -10.71 -8.83 -3.58
CA ILE A 149 -11.28 -7.75 -4.40
C ILE A 149 -12.63 -7.27 -3.82
N ASP A 150 -13.39 -8.19 -3.20
CA ASP A 150 -14.69 -7.90 -2.59
C ASP A 150 -14.59 -7.08 -1.28
N TYR A 151 -13.39 -6.82 -0.76
CA TYR A 151 -13.17 -6.16 0.53
C TYR A 151 -12.27 -4.91 0.45
N LYS A 152 -12.36 -4.14 -0.64
CA LYS A 152 -11.64 -2.85 -0.82
C LYS A 152 -11.75 -1.86 0.35
N PRO A 153 -12.92 -1.68 1.00
CA PRO A 153 -13.02 -0.83 2.19
C PRO A 153 -12.09 -1.25 3.33
N PHE A 154 -11.77 -2.54 3.45
CA PHE A 154 -10.82 -3.04 4.44
C PHE A 154 -9.38 -2.74 4.04
N ALA A 155 -9.07 -2.74 2.74
CA ALA A 155 -7.76 -2.30 2.28
C ALA A 155 -7.54 -0.80 2.53
N LEU A 156 -8.62 -0.01 2.48
CA LEU A 156 -8.59 1.38 2.92
C LEU A 156 -8.43 1.52 4.44
N TRP A 157 -9.08 0.67 5.25
CA TRP A 157 -8.83 0.61 6.69
C TRP A 157 -7.37 0.24 6.99
N TYR A 158 -6.81 -0.76 6.30
CA TYR A 158 -5.41 -1.18 6.44
C TYR A 158 -4.45 -0.04 6.10
N LEU A 159 -4.67 0.63 4.95
CA LEU A 159 -3.96 1.85 4.60
C LEU A 159 -4.08 2.91 5.71
N SER A 160 -5.25 3.05 6.33
CA SER A 160 -5.47 4.04 7.39
C SER A 160 -4.67 3.79 8.66
N LYS A 161 -4.37 2.53 8.98
CA LYS A 161 -3.58 2.14 10.15
C LYS A 161 -2.10 2.29 9.84
N GLU A 162 -1.58 1.41 9.00
CA GLU A 162 -0.14 1.21 8.83
C GLU A 162 0.28 1.16 7.35
N GLY A 163 -0.67 0.93 6.45
CA GLY A 163 -0.42 0.08 5.30
C GLY A 163 0.07 0.70 4.00
N GLU A 164 0.16 -0.21 3.03
CA GLU A 164 0.41 0.02 1.62
C GLU A 164 -0.79 -0.34 0.78
N ILE A 165 -0.75 0.15 -0.45
CA ILE A 165 -1.70 -0.24 -1.47
C ILE A 165 -0.97 -0.54 -2.76
N SER A 166 -1.56 -1.45 -3.53
CA SER A 166 -1.20 -1.65 -4.91
C SER A 166 -2.33 -1.19 -5.82
N ILE A 167 -1.98 -0.51 -6.92
CA ILE A 167 -2.91 0.16 -7.82
C ILE A 167 -2.73 -0.37 -9.24
N ALA A 168 -3.81 -0.86 -9.83
CA ALA A 168 -3.82 -1.46 -11.15
C ALA A 168 -4.10 -0.45 -12.27
N HIS A 169 -3.57 0.77 -12.19
CA HIS A 169 -3.63 1.73 -13.30
C HIS A 169 -2.42 2.65 -13.34
N ASP A 170 -2.19 3.27 -14.49
CA ASP A 170 -1.18 4.33 -14.64
C ASP A 170 -1.55 5.55 -13.78
N VAL A 171 -0.55 6.17 -13.16
CA VAL A 171 -0.72 7.43 -12.42
C VAL A 171 -0.14 8.57 -13.26
N PRO A 172 -0.94 9.60 -13.58
CA PRO A 172 -0.49 10.69 -14.45
C PRO A 172 0.57 11.55 -13.75
N LYS A 173 1.41 12.24 -14.53
CA LYS A 173 2.48 13.10 -13.98
C LYS A 173 1.93 14.25 -13.11
N GLU A 174 0.71 14.68 -13.38
CA GLU A 174 0.00 15.71 -12.62
C GLU A 174 -0.29 15.29 -11.18
N ALA A 175 -0.26 13.99 -10.88
CA ALA A 175 -0.37 13.47 -9.53
C ALA A 175 0.95 13.57 -8.75
N ILE A 176 2.08 13.86 -9.39
CA ILE A 176 3.38 13.82 -8.72
C ILE A 176 3.64 15.15 -8.01
N LEU A 177 3.77 15.09 -6.69
CA LEU A 177 4.03 16.25 -5.84
C LEU A 177 5.53 16.59 -5.78
N GLY A 178 6.38 15.59 -5.93
CA GLY A 178 7.82 15.79 -6.09
C GLY A 178 8.66 14.62 -5.56
N ILE A 179 9.97 14.84 -5.53
CA ILE A 179 10.90 13.93 -4.85
C ILE A 179 11.09 14.42 -3.42
N VAL A 180 10.87 13.53 -2.45
CA VAL A 180 11.13 13.76 -1.03
C VAL A 180 12.36 12.97 -0.58
N LYS A 181 13.05 13.50 0.43
CA LYS A 181 14.25 12.86 0.95
C LYS A 181 13.87 11.68 1.84
N HIS A 182 14.38 10.49 1.54
CA HIS A 182 14.23 9.34 2.43
C HIS A 182 14.90 9.64 3.78
N PRO A 183 14.18 9.58 4.92
CA PRO A 183 14.77 10.02 6.18
C PRO A 183 15.82 9.04 6.77
N LYS A 184 15.83 7.77 6.35
CA LYS A 184 16.98 6.84 6.49
C LYS A 184 18.05 6.85 5.38
N SER A 185 18.00 7.73 4.37
CA SER A 185 19.15 7.83 3.45
C SER A 185 20.40 8.17 4.26
N PRO A 186 21.51 7.42 4.12
CA PRO A 186 22.76 7.85 4.73
C PRO A 186 23.01 9.28 4.27
N SER A 187 23.25 10.19 5.21
CA SER A 187 23.90 11.46 4.89
C SER A 187 25.03 11.15 3.91
N PRO A 188 25.17 11.85 2.78
CA PRO A 188 26.26 11.58 1.86
C PRO A 188 27.55 11.52 2.66
N LYS A 189 28.17 10.33 2.75
CA LYS A 189 29.49 10.23 3.36
C LYS A 189 30.41 10.99 2.43
N ASN A 190 30.72 12.22 2.80
CA ASN A 190 31.63 13.13 2.11
C ASN A 190 31.29 13.37 0.64
N VAL A 191 30.28 14.21 0.36
CA VAL A 191 30.40 15.08 -0.81
C VAL A 191 31.26 16.26 -0.37
N GLN A 192 32.58 16.12 -0.57
CA GLN A 192 33.42 17.29 -0.69
C GLN A 192 32.79 18.19 -1.75
N PHE A 193 32.51 19.43 -1.37
CA PHE A 193 32.25 20.52 -2.31
C PHE A 193 33.35 20.52 -3.36
N LEU A 194 33.06 19.99 -4.55
CA LEU A 194 33.77 20.40 -5.76
C LEU A 194 32.98 21.58 -6.29
N GLY A 195 33.41 22.76 -5.87
CA GLY A 195 33.01 24.00 -6.51
C GLY A 195 33.45 23.98 -7.97
N ILE A 196 32.56 24.42 -8.83
CA ILE A 196 32.86 25.20 -10.03
C ILE A 196 31.76 26.26 -10.13
#